data_AF-A0ABD0Q2B5-F1
#
_entry.id   AF-A0ABD0Q2B5-F1
#
_cell.length_a   1.000
_cell.length_b   1.000
_cell.length_c   1.000
_cell.angle_alpha   90.00
_cell.angle_beta   90.00
_cell.angle_gamma   90.00
#
_symmetry.space_group_name_H-M   'P 1'
#
loop_
_entity.id
_entity.type
_entity.pdbx_description
1 polymer ?
#
loop_
_entity_poly.entity_id
_entity_poly.type
_entity_poly.pdbx_seq_one_letter_code
_entity_poly.pdbx_strand_id
1 'polypeptide(L)'
;VNGTFIATPFTLRDGSIQVYQSGFSLAINTDFGLLVTYDAYSYVTISVPYDYQNATCGLCGNYNLHPEDDFRSISGEILSSDVEFANSWK
;
A
#
# COMPACT_ATOMS: atom_id res chain seq x y z
N VAL A 1 6.04 -8.17 14.68
CA VAL A 1 4.59 -8.29 14.97
C VAL A 1 4.32 -7.78 16.37
N ASN A 2 3.47 -6.76 16.53
CA ASN A 2 3.12 -6.16 17.83
C ASN A 2 4.33 -5.82 18.73
N GLY A 3 5.36 -5.18 18.16
CA GLY A 3 6.58 -4.81 18.88
C GLY A 3 7.64 -5.90 19.03
N THR A 4 7.37 -7.15 18.63
CA THR A 4 8.34 -8.26 18.67
C THR A 4 8.89 -8.60 17.29
N PHE A 5 10.20 -8.85 17.19
CA PHE A 5 10.83 -9.37 15.97
C PHE A 5 10.51 -10.85 15.77
N ILE A 6 10.12 -11.21 14.55
CA ILE A 6 9.79 -12.59 14.17
C ILE A 6 10.50 -12.88 12.84
N ALA A 7 11.15 -14.04 12.75
CA ALA A 7 11.77 -14.50 11.51
C ALA A 7 10.71 -15.01 10.52
N THR A 8 10.87 -14.68 9.24
CA THR A 8 10.04 -15.21 8.15
C THR A 8 10.48 -16.59 7.69
N PRO A 9 9.57 -17.43 7.15
CA PRO A 9 8.14 -17.14 6.94
C PRO A 9 7.31 -17.38 8.20
N PHE A 10 6.23 -16.61 8.35
CA PHE A 10 5.23 -16.84 9.40
C PHE A 10 3.84 -16.45 8.93
N THR A 11 2.82 -16.96 9.63
CA THR A 11 1.42 -16.63 9.38
C THR A 11 0.78 -16.05 10.64
N LEU A 12 -0.24 -15.21 10.45
CA LEU A 12 -1.08 -14.67 11.50
C LEU A 12 -2.55 -14.94 11.15
N ARG A 13 -3.41 -14.93 12.18
CA ARG A 13 -4.87 -15.08 12.03
C ARG A 13 -5.24 -16.30 11.17
N ASP A 14 -4.73 -17.46 11.57
CA ASP A 14 -5.02 -18.74 10.90
C ASP A 14 -4.76 -18.75 9.38
N GLY A 15 -3.78 -17.94 8.93
CA GLY A 15 -3.36 -17.89 7.53
C GLY A 15 -3.91 -16.71 6.74
N SER A 16 -4.80 -15.89 7.31
CA SER A 16 -5.31 -14.67 6.68
C SER A 16 -4.23 -13.64 6.36
N ILE A 17 -3.09 -13.68 7.09
CA ILE A 17 -1.92 -12.85 6.79
C ILE A 17 -0.70 -13.76 6.72
N GLN A 18 0.00 -13.71 5.60
CA GLN A 18 1.21 -14.48 5.33
C GLN A 18 2.35 -13.52 5.09
N VAL A 19 3.46 -13.71 5.80
CA VAL A 19 4.66 -12.88 5.68
C VAL A 19 5.84 -13.76 5.30
N TYR A 20 6.44 -13.49 4.15
CA TYR A 20 7.49 -14.34 3.58
C TYR A 20 8.48 -13.54 2.75
N GLN A 21 9.65 -14.12 2.50
CA GLN A 21 10.62 -13.53 1.59
C GLN A 21 10.31 -13.97 0.15
N SER A 22 10.28 -13.01 -0.78
CA SER A 22 10.07 -13.21 -2.21
C SER A 22 11.20 -12.52 -2.98
N GLY A 23 12.20 -13.30 -3.41
CA GLY A 23 13.43 -12.74 -3.97
C GLY A 23 14.17 -11.85 -2.96
N PHE A 24 14.40 -10.59 -3.33
CA PHE A 24 15.04 -9.58 -2.47
C PHE A 24 14.06 -8.79 -1.59
N SER A 25 12.76 -9.06 -1.69
CA SER A 25 11.74 -8.33 -0.94
C SER A 25 11.10 -9.18 0.16
N LEU A 26 10.68 -8.53 1.23
CA LEU A 26 9.68 -9.03 2.16
C LEU A 26 8.30 -8.84 1.52
N ALA A 27 7.45 -9.86 1.56
CA ALA A 27 6.07 -9.81 1.10
C ALA A 27 5.11 -10.03 2.28
N ILE A 28 4.07 -9.21 2.35
CA ILE A 28 2.91 -9.36 3.21
C ILE A 28 1.71 -9.61 2.29
N ASN A 29 1.22 -10.84 2.28
CA ASN A 29 0.08 -11.27 1.50
C ASN A 29 -1.12 -11.50 2.43
N THR A 30 -2.30 -11.04 2.02
CA THR A 30 -3.52 -11.12 2.82
C THR A 30 -4.63 -11.84 2.07
N ASP A 31 -5.56 -12.45 2.80
CA ASP A 31 -6.71 -13.15 2.23
C ASP A 31 -7.73 -12.23 1.54
N PHE A 32 -7.76 -10.95 1.88
CA PHE A 32 -8.52 -9.92 1.16
C PHE A 32 -7.79 -9.36 -0.08
N GLY A 33 -6.65 -9.95 -0.45
CA GLY A 33 -5.96 -9.70 -1.72
C GLY A 33 -5.00 -8.52 -1.72
N LEU A 34 -4.82 -7.80 -0.61
CA LEU A 34 -3.73 -6.83 -0.48
C LEU A 34 -2.38 -7.57 -0.44
N LEU A 35 -1.48 -7.15 -1.32
CA LEU A 35 -0.08 -7.55 -1.33
C LEU A 35 0.79 -6.31 -1.16
N VAL A 36 1.61 -6.31 -0.11
CA VAL A 36 2.66 -5.30 0.09
C VAL A 36 4.01 -5.98 -0.05
N THR A 37 4.90 -5.41 -0.86
CA THR A 37 6.31 -5.82 -0.87
C THR A 37 7.22 -4.68 -0.47
N TYR A 38 8.31 -5.00 0.22
CA TYR A 38 9.33 -4.05 0.65
C TYR A 38 10.72 -4.67 0.46
N ASP A 39 11.62 -3.98 -0.24
CA ASP A 39 12.99 -4.44 -0.50
C ASP A 39 13.97 -4.32 0.68
N ALA A 40 13.46 -3.98 1.88
CA ALA A 40 14.26 -3.70 3.06
C ALA A 40 15.17 -2.45 2.95
N TYR A 41 14.97 -1.60 1.93
CA TYR A 41 15.77 -0.40 1.72
C TYR A 41 14.92 0.85 1.43
N SER A 42 14.22 0.91 0.30
CA SER A 42 13.48 2.11 -0.11
C SER A 42 12.28 1.84 -1.02
N TYR A 43 12.15 0.63 -1.56
CA TYR A 43 11.12 0.33 -2.55
C TYR A 43 9.96 -0.43 -1.92
N VAL A 44 8.79 0.20 -1.89
CA VAL A 44 7.53 -0.40 -1.45
C VAL A 44 6.58 -0.49 -2.63
N THR A 45 6.00 -1.67 -2.85
CA THR A 45 4.90 -1.84 -3.81
C THR A 45 3.64 -2.27 -3.08
N ILE A 46 2.51 -1.76 -3.54
CA ILE A 46 1.18 -2.10 -3.04
C ILE A 46 0.38 -2.57 -4.25
N SER A 47 -0.22 -3.76 -4.12
CA SER A 47 -1.15 -4.31 -5.10
C SER A 47 -2.45 -4.64 -4.39
N VAL A 48 -3.57 -4.27 -5.00
CA VAL A 48 -4.92 -4.54 -4.52
C VAL A 48 -5.77 -5.12 -5.66
N PRO A 49 -6.79 -5.94 -5.37
CA PRO A 49 -7.74 -6.42 -6.37
C PRO A 49 -8.53 -5.26 -7.01
N TYR A 50 -9.11 -5.54 -8.18
CA TYR A 50 -9.98 -4.60 -8.89
C TYR A 50 -11.19 -4.15 -8.06
N ASP A 51 -11.64 -4.95 -7.10
CA ASP A 51 -12.73 -4.61 -6.18
C ASP A 51 -12.47 -3.34 -5.35
N TYR A 52 -11.22 -2.87 -5.29
CA TYR A 52 -10.82 -1.62 -4.64
C TYR A 52 -10.90 -0.39 -5.56
N GLN A 53 -11.31 -0.54 -6.82
CA GLN A 53 -11.45 0.59 -7.76
C GLN A 53 -12.36 1.67 -7.18
N ASN A 54 -11.96 2.94 -7.26
CA ASN A 54 -12.64 4.10 -6.67
C ASN A 54 -12.76 4.08 -5.12
N ALA A 55 -12.12 3.13 -4.44
CA ALA A 55 -12.21 2.97 -2.98
C ALA A 55 -10.88 3.23 -2.25
N THR A 56 -9.84 3.65 -2.99
CA THR A 56 -8.55 4.05 -2.40
C THR A 56 -8.47 5.56 -2.22
N CYS A 57 -7.56 5.98 -1.36
CA CYS A 57 -7.12 7.36 -1.24
C CYS A 57 -5.69 7.36 -0.66
N GLY A 58 -5.01 8.50 -0.72
CA GLY A 58 -3.63 8.64 -0.25
C GLY A 58 -2.66 8.94 -1.39
N LEU A 59 -1.37 8.76 -1.09
CA LEU A 59 -0.27 9.05 -2.03
C LEU A 59 -0.28 8.17 -3.29
N CYS A 60 -0.98 7.04 -3.26
CA CYS A 60 -1.15 6.15 -4.42
C CYS A 60 -2.38 6.51 -5.29
N GLY A 61 -3.04 7.64 -5.01
CA GLY A 61 -4.22 8.07 -5.76
C GLY A 61 -5.52 7.35 -5.34
N ASN A 62 -6.55 7.50 -6.17
CA ASN A 62 -7.90 7.04 -5.87
C ASN A 62 -8.32 5.77 -6.65
N TYR A 63 -7.41 5.26 -7.48
CA TYR A 63 -7.57 4.04 -8.27
C TYR A 63 -8.85 4.04 -9.13
N ASN A 64 -9.16 5.16 -9.78
CA ASN A 64 -10.32 5.30 -10.68
C ASN A 64 -9.96 5.18 -12.18
N LEU A 65 -8.69 4.96 -12.51
CA LEU A 65 -8.12 4.95 -13.89
C LEU A 65 -8.02 6.33 -14.56
N HIS A 66 -8.11 7.42 -13.78
CA HIS A 66 -7.98 8.81 -14.22
C HIS A 66 -6.75 9.47 -13.57
N PRO A 67 -5.54 9.29 -14.13
CA PRO A 67 -4.31 9.82 -13.52
C PRO A 67 -4.30 11.35 -13.35
N GLU A 68 -5.16 12.07 -14.09
CA GLU A 68 -5.34 13.51 -13.98
C GLU A 68 -5.89 13.99 -12.62
N ASP A 69 -6.53 13.12 -11.83
CA ASP A 69 -7.13 13.47 -10.55
C ASP A 69 -6.48 12.77 -9.34
N ASP A 70 -5.37 12.07 -9.55
CA ASP A 70 -4.67 11.32 -8.50
C ASP A 70 -3.99 12.22 -7.46
N PHE A 71 -3.66 13.47 -7.81
CA PHE A 71 -3.16 14.47 -6.85
C PHE A 71 -4.30 15.10 -6.03
N ARG A 72 -5.24 14.26 -5.58
CA ARG A 72 -6.35 14.66 -4.72
C ARG A 72 -5.89 14.69 -3.25
N SER A 73 -6.05 15.84 -2.61
CA SER A 73 -5.70 16.05 -1.21
C SER A 73 -6.66 15.34 -0.26
N ILE A 74 -6.32 15.30 1.03
CA ILE A 74 -7.21 14.77 2.08
C ILE A 74 -8.56 15.50 2.17
N SER A 75 -8.64 16.76 1.73
CA SER A 75 -9.88 17.54 1.66
C SER A 75 -10.69 17.31 0.37
N GLY A 76 -10.13 16.56 -0.59
CA GLY A 76 -10.76 16.27 -1.88
C GLY A 76 -10.40 17.25 -3.00
N GLU A 77 -9.56 18.25 -2.73
CA GLU A 77 -9.07 19.21 -3.74
C GLU A 77 -8.03 18.56 -4.66
N ILE A 78 -8.09 18.83 -5.97
CA ILE A 78 -7.07 18.39 -6.92
C ILE A 78 -5.96 19.44 -6.95
N LEU A 79 -4.75 19.04 -6.58
CA LEU A 79 -3.59 19.92 -6.47
C LEU A 79 -2.65 19.74 -7.68
N SER A 80 -2.05 20.84 -8.14
CA SER A 80 -1.07 20.79 -9.24
C SER A 80 0.37 20.57 -8.76
N SER A 81 0.64 20.82 -7.47
CA SER A 81 1.95 20.66 -6.86
C SER A 81 2.05 19.30 -6.19
N ASP A 82 3.04 18.51 -6.59
CA ASP A 82 3.36 17.21 -5.99
C ASP A 82 3.77 17.35 -4.52
N VAL A 83 4.48 18.43 -4.17
CA VAL A 83 4.88 18.74 -2.80
C VAL A 83 3.67 19.12 -1.95
N GLU A 84 2.73 19.93 -2.45
CA GLU A 84 1.51 20.27 -1.70
C GLU A 84 0.60 19.05 -1.54
N PHE A 85 0.45 18.25 -2.61
CA PHE A 85 -0.25 16.97 -2.56
C PHE A 85 0.34 16.04 -1.51
N ALA A 86 1.66 15.80 -1.53
CA ALA A 86 2.32 14.93 -0.57
C ALA A 86 2.16 15.44 0.87
N ASN A 87 2.29 16.75 1.09
CA ASN A 87 2.12 17.35 2.41
C ASN A 87 0.67 17.32 2.91
N SER A 88 -0.32 17.28 2.02
CA SER A 88 -1.74 17.19 2.41
C SER A 88 -2.12 15.84 3.06
N TRP A 89 -1.29 14.81 2.86
CA TRP A 89 -1.45 13.47 3.41
C TRP A 89 -0.57 13.19 4.65
N LYS A 90 0.00 14.24 5.24
CA LYS A 90 0.82 14.16 6.45
C LYS A 90 -0.02 14.08 7.73
#